data_AF-A0A523T958-F1
#
_entry.id   AF-A0A523T958-F1
#
_cell.length_a   1.000
_cell.length_b   1.000
_cell.length_c   1.000
_cell.angle_alpha   90.00
_cell.angle_beta   90.00
_cell.angle_gamma   90.00
#
_symmetry.space_group_name_H-M   'P 1'
#
loop_
_entity.id
_entity.type
_entity.pdbx_description
1 polymer ?
#
loop_
_entity_poly.entity_id
_entity_poly.type
_entity_poly.pdbx_seq_one_letter_code
_entity_poly.pdbx_strand_id
1 'polypeptide(L)'
;GWLAEEMASGGGNPVMEHTEVDRSTNTADMLRADIKIEQEVTAEYDRAAKEVKDPDLKKLLLRIRDNEIYHTDVFSDLLKEEQS
;
A
#
# COMPACT_ATOMS: atom_id res chain seq x y z
N GLY A 1 5.06 0.78 0.16
CA GLY A 1 4.07 1.88 0.17
C GLY A 1 4.39 2.83 -0.96
N TRP A 2 3.58 2.81 -2.01
CA TRP A 2 3.84 3.42 -3.32
C TRP A 2 4.22 4.90 -3.28
N LEU A 3 3.72 5.67 -2.30
CA LEU A 3 4.10 7.08 -2.09
C LEU A 3 5.61 7.24 -1.84
N ALA A 4 6.25 6.30 -1.13
CA ALA A 4 7.69 6.31 -0.92
C ALA A 4 8.48 5.96 -2.19
N GLU A 5 7.93 5.09 -3.05
CA GLU A 5 8.54 4.69 -4.32
C GLU A 5 8.45 5.81 -5.36
N GLU A 6 7.33 6.54 -5.43
CA GLU A 6 7.16 7.71 -6.30
C GLU A 6 7.89 8.96 -5.78
N MET A 7 8.01 9.15 -4.46
CA MET A 7 8.85 10.22 -3.92
C MET A 7 10.35 9.98 -4.21
N ALA A 8 10.79 8.72 -4.16
CA ALA A 8 12.14 8.34 -4.54
C ALA A 8 12.41 8.55 -6.05
N SER A 9 11.40 8.36 -6.92
CA SER A 9 11.52 8.63 -8.36
C SER A 9 11.45 10.13 -8.71
N GLY A 10 10.77 10.94 -7.89
CA GLY A 10 10.58 12.39 -8.07
C GLY A 10 11.61 13.32 -7.40
N GLY A 11 12.65 12.78 -6.74
CA GLY A 11 13.69 13.59 -6.07
C GLY A 11 13.27 14.20 -4.73
N GLY A 12 12.14 13.76 -4.17
CA GLY A 12 11.78 14.04 -2.78
C GLY A 12 12.50 13.07 -1.85
N ASN A 13 12.89 13.53 -0.66
CA ASN A 13 13.59 12.68 0.31
C ASN A 13 12.55 12.16 1.34
N PRO A 14 11.91 11.00 1.14
CA PRO A 14 10.99 10.45 2.12
C PRO A 14 11.75 10.11 3.40
N VAL A 15 11.26 10.58 4.54
CA VAL A 15 11.68 10.05 5.84
C VAL A 15 11.03 8.68 5.96
N MET A 16 11.80 7.64 5.66
CA MET A 16 11.41 6.26 5.84
C MET A 16 11.53 5.91 7.33
N GLU A 17 10.46 6.07 8.10
CA GLU A 17 10.39 5.38 9.38
C GLU A 17 10.28 3.88 9.11
N HIS A 18 11.34 3.15 9.47
CA HIS A 18 11.37 1.69 9.38
C HIS A 18 10.31 1.13 10.32
N THR A 19 9.22 0.65 9.74
CA THR A 19 8.33 -0.29 10.44
C THR A 19 9.04 -1.64 10.49
N GLU A 20 8.81 -2.42 11.54
CA GLU A 20 9.44 -3.72 11.74
C GLU A 20 9.18 -4.61 10.51
N VAL A 21 10.24 -5.00 9.80
CA VAL A 21 10.15 -5.89 8.64
C VAL A 21 9.83 -7.28 9.14
N ASP A 22 8.72 -7.87 8.70
CA ASP A 22 8.44 -9.28 8.95
C ASP A 22 9.58 -10.12 8.35
N ARG A 23 10.33 -10.81 9.21
CA ARG A 23 11.46 -11.67 8.85
C ARG A 23 11.04 -13.12 8.64
N SER A 24 9.76 -13.38 8.39
CA SER A 24 9.30 -14.68 7.94
C SER A 24 10.17 -15.18 6.79
N THR A 25 10.71 -16.39 6.90
CA THR A 25 11.45 -17.06 5.82
C THR A 25 10.53 -17.73 4.81
N ASN A 26 9.21 -17.58 4.96
CA ASN A 26 8.20 -18.18 4.11
C ASN A 26 7.49 -17.09 3.27
N THR A 27 7.67 -17.17 1.95
CA THR A 27 7.09 -16.25 0.96
C THR A 27 5.58 -16.09 1.14
N ALA A 28 4.85 -17.17 1.45
CA ALA A 28 3.40 -17.11 1.63
C ALA A 28 2.99 -16.28 2.86
N ASP A 29 3.77 -16.31 3.93
CA ASP A 29 3.49 -15.55 5.14
C ASP A 29 3.85 -14.06 4.94
N MET A 30 4.93 -13.78 4.22
CA MET A 30 5.27 -12.40 3.80
C MET A 30 4.16 -11.78 2.94
N LEU A 31 3.67 -12.51 1.93
CA LEU A 31 2.58 -12.04 1.06
C LEU A 31 1.29 -11.77 1.84
N ARG A 32 0.96 -12.60 2.85
CA ARG A 32 -0.19 -12.37 3.73
C ARG A 32 -0.01 -11.12 4.59
N ALA A 33 1.21 -10.88 5.09
CA ALA A 33 1.53 -9.68 5.85
C ALA A 33 1.38 -8.42 4.98
N ASP A 34 1.91 -8.44 3.75
CA ASP A 34 1.81 -7.33 2.80
C ASP A 34 0.36 -7.06 2.40
N ILE A 35 -0.42 -8.09 2.06
CA ILE A 35 -1.87 -7.95 1.77
C ILE A 35 -2.61 -7.26 2.92
N LYS A 36 -2.31 -7.63 4.16
CA LYS A 36 -2.96 -7.03 5.33
C LYS A 36 -2.60 -5.54 5.45
N ILE A 37 -1.34 -5.18 5.26
CA ILE A 37 -0.88 -3.78 5.30
C ILE A 37 -1.59 -2.97 4.20
N GLU A 38 -1.63 -3.46 2.97
CA GLU A 38 -2.27 -2.74 1.87
C GLU A 38 -3.78 -2.54 2.09
N GLN A 39 -4.46 -3.50 2.70
CA GLN A 39 -5.87 -3.36 3.11
C GLN A 39 -6.07 -2.30 4.20
N GLU A 40 -5.19 -2.25 5.20
CA GLU A 40 -5.23 -1.24 6.27
C GLU A 40 -5.00 0.17 5.70
N VAL A 41 -4.02 0.32 4.81
CA VAL A 41 -3.70 1.59 4.14
C VAL A 41 -4.82 2.04 3.19
N THR A 42 -5.40 1.11 2.43
CA THR A 42 -6.60 1.35 1.60
C THR A 42 -7.73 1.94 2.44
N ALA A 43 -8.00 1.35 3.60
CA ALA A 43 -9.06 1.80 4.49
C ALA A 43 -8.77 3.21 5.07
N GLU A 44 -7.51 3.53 5.36
CA GLU A 44 -7.10 4.85 5.85
C GLU A 44 -7.27 5.93 4.79
N TYR A 45 -6.81 5.70 3.56
CA TYR A 45 -7.00 6.66 2.46
C TYR A 45 -8.48 6.84 2.10
N ASP A 46 -9.28 5.78 2.15
CA ASP A 46 -10.72 5.88 1.93
C ASP A 46 -11.42 6.71 3.01
N ARG A 47 -11.02 6.58 4.28
CA ARG A 47 -11.50 7.45 5.37
C ARG A 47 -11.08 8.90 5.13
N ALA A 48 -9.80 9.16 4.88
CA ALA A 48 -9.29 10.51 4.66
C ALA A 48 -9.96 11.22 3.48
N ALA A 49 -10.18 10.50 2.36
CA ALA A 49 -10.85 11.04 1.18
C ALA A 49 -12.33 11.41 1.41
N LYS A 50 -12.99 10.82 2.42
CA LYS A 50 -14.36 11.17 2.82
C LYS A 50 -14.42 12.46 3.64
N GLU A 51 -13.37 12.75 4.41
CA GLU A 51 -13.31 13.91 5.32
C GLU A 51 -12.74 15.17 4.64
N VAL A 52 -11.90 15.00 3.62
CA VAL A 52 -11.30 16.11 2.87
C VAL A 52 -12.34 16.86 2.02
N LYS A 53 -12.33 18.19 2.15
CA LYS A 53 -13.18 19.11 1.37
C LYS A 53 -12.52 19.62 0.09
N ASP A 54 -11.19 19.66 0.07
CA ASP A 54 -10.44 20.10 -1.11
C ASP A 54 -10.57 19.04 -2.22
N PRO A 55 -11.12 19.40 -3.40
CA PRO A 55 -11.40 18.44 -4.45
C PRO A 55 -10.15 17.85 -5.09
N ASP A 56 -9.03 18.56 -5.12
CA ASP A 56 -7.79 18.09 -5.73
C ASP A 56 -7.03 17.19 -4.76
N LEU A 57 -7.00 17.53 -3.47
CA LEU A 57 -6.50 16.64 -2.43
C LEU A 57 -7.32 15.34 -2.36
N LYS A 58 -8.66 15.43 -2.49
CA LYS A 58 -9.52 14.25 -2.52
C LYS A 58 -9.19 13.33 -3.70
N LYS A 59 -8.98 13.88 -4.90
CA LYS A 59 -8.56 13.08 -6.08
C LYS A 59 -7.23 12.38 -5.84
N LEU A 60 -6.27 13.07 -5.23
CA LEU A 60 -4.97 12.49 -4.91
C LEU A 60 -5.10 11.31 -3.94
N LEU A 61 -5.85 11.47 -2.85
CA LEU A 61 -6.08 10.39 -1.87
C LEU A 61 -6.77 9.18 -2.50
N LEU A 62 -7.77 9.41 -3.35
CA LEU A 62 -8.45 8.33 -4.07
C LEU A 62 -7.51 7.61 -5.05
N ARG A 63 -6.63 8.34 -5.75
CA ARG A 63 -5.63 7.74 -6.63
C ARG A 63 -4.65 6.86 -5.87
N ILE A 64 -4.20 7.28 -4.69
CA ILE A 64 -3.30 6.47 -3.85
C ILE A 64 -4.04 5.22 -3.37
N ARG A 65 -5.27 5.36 -2.85
CA ARG A 65 -6.12 4.23 -2.46
C ARG A 65 -6.27 3.19 -3.58
N ASP A 66 -6.55 3.65 -4.80
CA ASP A 66 -6.75 2.74 -5.94
C ASP A 66 -5.47 1.96 -6.28
N ASN A 67 -4.30 2.52 -6.00
CA ASN A 67 -3.03 1.81 -6.16
C ASN A 67 -2.83 0.72 -5.09
N GLU A 68 -3.21 0.96 -3.84
CA GLU A 68 -3.09 -0.05 -2.78
C GLU A 68 -4.11 -1.20 -2.97
N ILE A 69 -5.27 -0.91 -3.58
CA ILE A 69 -6.19 -1.95 -4.06
C ILE A 69 -5.53 -2.81 -5.14
N TYR A 70 -4.87 -2.19 -6.12
CA TYR A 70 -4.15 -2.92 -7.16
C TYR A 70 -3.03 -3.79 -6.58
N HIS A 71 -2.25 -3.29 -5.62
CA HIS A 71 -1.23 -4.09 -4.92
C HIS A 71 -1.85 -5.28 -4.19
N THR A 72 -2.98 -5.07 -3.49
CA THR A 72 -3.71 -6.14 -2.82
C THR A 72 -4.11 -7.26 -3.80
N ASP A 73 -4.58 -6.90 -4.99
CA ASP A 73 -4.94 -7.87 -6.03
C ASP A 73 -3.72 -8.65 -6.54
N VAL A 74 -2.62 -7.95 -6.86
CA VAL A 74 -1.36 -8.57 -7.33
C VAL A 74 -0.81 -9.54 -6.28
N PHE A 75 -0.71 -9.12 -5.01
CA PHE A 75 -0.20 -9.99 -3.95
C PHE A 75 -1.13 -11.17 -3.68
N SER A 76 -2.44 -10.98 -3.80
CA SER A 76 -3.41 -12.06 -3.66
C SER A 76 -3.25 -13.12 -4.76
N ASP A 77 -2.93 -12.72 -5.99
CA ASP A 77 -2.67 -13.66 -7.07
C ASP A 77 -1.34 -14.39 -6.89
N LEU A 78 -0.27 -13.69 -6.51
CA LEU A 78 1.01 -14.33 -6.17
C LEU A 78 0.89 -15.32 -5.01
N LEU A 79 0.06 -15.02 -4.01
CA LEU A 79 -0.19 -15.92 -2.88
C LEU A 79 -0.89 -17.21 -3.31
N LYS A 80 -1.81 -17.14 -4.28
CA LYS A 80 -2.46 -18.33 -4.85
C LYS A 80 -1.45 -19.18 -5.61
N GLU A 81 -0.56 -18.55 -6.38
CA GLU A 81 0.50 -19.24 -7.13
C GLU A 81 1.49 -19.95 -6.20
N GLU A 82 1.94 -19.30 -5.13
CA GLU A 82 2.85 -19.89 -4.13
C GLU A 82 2.23 -21.09 -3.39
N GLN A 83 0.91 -21.13 -3.25
CA GLN A 83 0.18 -22.19 -2.56
C GLN A 83 -0.30 -23.32 -3.48
N SER A 84 -0.08 -23.22 -4.78
CA SER A 84 -0.51 -24.21 -5.80
C SER A 84 0.52 -25.32 -5.98
#